data_AF-A0A535UZN5-F1
#
_entry.id   AF-A0A535UZN5-F1
#
_cell.length_a   1.000
_cell.length_b   1.000
_cell.length_c   1.000
_cell.angle_alpha   90.00
_cell.angle_beta   90.00
_cell.angle_gamma   90.00
#
_symmetry.space_group_name_H-M   'P 1'
#
loop_
_entity.id
_entity.type
_entity.pdbx_description
1 polymer ?
#
loop_
_entity_poly.entity_id
_entity_poly.type
_entity_poly.pdbx_seq_one_letter_code
_entity_poly.pdbx_strand_id
1 'polypeptide(L)'
;MQYRLLGPLEAVDDDRPLNLGGRKQRALLALLLLNANRVVPVEQIIDELWGECPPDTAANAVQVHVASLRRILEPRRAGGASAAVLVTRSPGYLISVDAEEVDVLRFERLVDEARQTLSRDPEGASARLRQALALRRGPTLADVVLLGPARGQVTRFEELHLAALEDRIQADLRLGRHGALVGELGAMVAAHPLRERLRAQLMLALYRCGRQAEALEAYQAARRLLSEELGIDPGTELQQLERAILHQDPALSWRGEGDEPGRPATHGPPGGPAHRTGEEWMEVSGPSGDRLCPLEGGRVAVGRHDGNDIVLEGDDRASRLHAVLDRVGGGWCLTDLGSSNGTYVNGQRITAGRALRHGDEVLIGTTRLVYRVRRADRSERVTSVEDRPAVPPS
;
A
#
# COMPACT_ATOMS: atom_id res chain seq x y z
N MET A 1 23.60 -23.94 -10.07
CA MET A 1 23.33 -23.39 -11.42
C MET A 1 22.22 -22.35 -11.28
N GLN A 2 22.11 -21.33 -12.14
CA GLN A 2 21.01 -20.36 -12.09
C GLN A 2 20.36 -20.24 -13.47
N TYR A 3 19.05 -20.40 -13.53
CA TYR A 3 18.24 -20.32 -14.75
C TYR A 3 17.36 -19.10 -14.69
N ARG A 4 17.43 -18.30 -15.76
CA ARG A 4 16.72 -17.02 -15.82
C ARG A 4 15.84 -16.95 -17.05
N LEU A 5 14.52 -16.91 -16.84
CA LEU A 5 13.48 -16.89 -17.86
C LEU A 5 12.73 -15.56 -17.90
N LEU A 6 12.82 -14.72 -16.86
CA LEU A 6 12.15 -13.40 -16.80
C LEU A 6 12.91 -12.34 -17.63
N GLY A 7 13.08 -12.63 -18.92
CA GLY A 7 13.93 -11.92 -19.87
C GLY A 7 14.39 -12.89 -20.96
N PRO A 8 15.46 -12.57 -21.71
CA PRO A 8 16.14 -13.56 -22.53
C PRO A 8 16.58 -14.77 -21.69
N LEU A 9 16.46 -15.98 -22.26
CA LEU A 9 16.79 -17.21 -21.55
C LEU A 9 18.29 -17.27 -21.22
N GLU A 10 18.63 -17.37 -19.95
CA GLU A 10 20.01 -17.57 -19.50
C GLU A 10 20.11 -18.80 -18.60
N ALA A 11 21.22 -19.52 -18.73
CA ALA A 11 21.71 -20.43 -17.69
C ALA A 11 23.10 -19.95 -17.30
N VAL A 12 23.34 -19.84 -15.99
CA VAL A 12 24.56 -19.28 -15.42
C VAL A 12 25.16 -20.29 -14.44
N ASP A 13 26.42 -20.65 -14.65
CA ASP A 13 27.20 -21.53 -13.78
C ASP A 13 28.34 -20.71 -13.16
N ASP A 14 28.39 -20.60 -11.82
CA ASP A 14 29.37 -19.77 -11.10
C ASP A 14 29.60 -18.38 -11.74
N ASP A 15 28.51 -17.63 -11.96
CA ASP A 15 28.46 -16.32 -12.64
C ASP A 15 28.87 -16.28 -14.12
N ARG A 16 29.09 -17.44 -14.76
CA ARG A 16 29.41 -17.53 -16.18
C ARG A 16 28.18 -17.93 -17.00
N PRO A 17 27.76 -17.10 -17.98
CA PRO A 17 26.65 -17.48 -18.86
C PRO A 17 27.05 -18.65 -19.77
N LEU A 18 26.19 -19.66 -19.83
CA LEU A 18 26.37 -20.83 -20.68
C LEU A 18 25.85 -20.55 -22.10
N ASN A 19 26.58 -21.04 -23.10
CA ASN A 19 26.10 -21.03 -24.48
C ASN A 19 25.10 -22.17 -24.69
N LEU A 20 23.82 -21.85 -24.55
CA LEU A 20 22.70 -22.79 -24.69
C LEU A 20 22.46 -23.29 -26.14
N GLY A 21 23.26 -22.82 -27.09
CA GLY A 21 23.23 -23.25 -28.47
C GLY A 21 22.05 -22.68 -29.26
N GLY A 22 21.53 -23.48 -30.21
CA GLY A 22 20.57 -23.03 -31.21
C GLY A 22 19.15 -22.81 -30.70
N ARG A 23 18.30 -22.17 -31.51
CA ARG A 23 16.91 -21.80 -31.17
C ARG A 23 16.09 -22.95 -30.57
N LYS A 24 16.16 -24.16 -31.15
CA LYS A 24 15.40 -25.33 -30.66
C LYS A 24 15.92 -25.87 -29.32
N GLN A 25 17.22 -25.76 -29.04
CA GLN A 25 17.79 -26.17 -27.75
C GLN A 25 17.35 -25.22 -26.64
N ARG A 26 17.36 -23.91 -26.92
CA ARG A 26 16.83 -22.88 -26.02
C ARG A 26 15.34 -23.09 -25.73
N ALA A 27 14.54 -23.34 -26.78
CA ALA A 27 13.11 -23.64 -26.62
C ALA A 27 12.85 -24.91 -25.81
N LEU A 28 13.61 -25.99 -26.03
CA LEU A 28 13.52 -27.20 -25.24
C LEU A 28 13.84 -26.94 -23.76
N LEU A 29 14.94 -26.23 -23.48
CA LEU A 29 15.31 -25.91 -22.11
C LEU A 29 14.26 -25.02 -21.43
N ALA A 30 13.75 -24.00 -22.13
CA ALA A 30 12.67 -23.14 -21.63
C ALA A 30 11.42 -23.95 -21.29
N LEU A 31 10.96 -24.84 -22.18
CA LEU A 31 9.81 -25.72 -21.93
C LEU A 31 10.00 -26.59 -20.68
N LEU A 32 11.19 -27.17 -20.53
CA LEU A 32 11.50 -28.01 -19.37
C LEU A 32 11.55 -27.20 -18.09
N LEU A 33 12.12 -25.99 -18.10
CA LEU A 33 12.18 -25.10 -16.93
C LEU A 33 10.81 -24.54 -16.54
N LEU A 34 9.94 -24.23 -17.52
CA LEU A 34 8.54 -23.90 -17.27
C LEU A 34 7.78 -25.05 -16.59
N ASN A 35 8.22 -26.29 -16.82
CA ASN A 35 7.71 -27.50 -16.19
C ASN A 35 8.74 -28.12 -15.23
N ALA A 36 9.51 -27.29 -14.53
CA ALA A 36 10.57 -27.74 -13.64
C ALA A 36 10.08 -28.84 -12.69
N ASN A 37 10.92 -29.88 -12.52
CA ASN A 37 10.66 -31.05 -11.68
C ASN A 37 9.44 -31.89 -12.11
N ARG A 38 8.89 -31.68 -13.32
CA ARG A 38 7.81 -32.50 -13.91
C ARG A 38 8.25 -33.12 -15.23
N VAL A 39 7.71 -34.29 -15.53
CA VAL A 39 7.97 -34.98 -16.81
C VAL A 39 7.20 -34.28 -17.92
N VAL A 40 7.91 -33.85 -18.95
CA VAL A 40 7.37 -33.37 -20.22
C VAL A 40 7.45 -34.52 -21.24
N PRO A 41 6.32 -35.04 -21.75
CA PRO A 41 6.30 -36.08 -22.77
C PRO A 41 7.02 -35.65 -24.06
N VAL A 42 7.58 -36.63 -24.79
CA VAL A 42 8.26 -36.33 -26.07
C VAL A 42 7.34 -35.68 -27.08
N GLU A 43 6.08 -36.10 -27.17
CA GLU A 43 5.08 -35.52 -28.08
C GLU A 43 4.85 -34.04 -27.78
N GLN A 44 4.67 -33.67 -26.51
CA GLN A 44 4.53 -32.27 -26.11
C GLN A 44 5.79 -31.45 -26.44
N ILE A 45 6.99 -32.03 -26.31
CA ILE A 45 8.23 -31.37 -26.73
C ILE A 45 8.22 -31.14 -28.24
N ILE A 46 7.73 -32.11 -29.02
CA ILE A 46 7.65 -32.00 -30.48
C ILE A 46 6.70 -30.86 -30.87
N ASP A 47 5.50 -30.83 -30.28
CA ASP A 47 4.51 -29.79 -30.53
C ASP A 47 5.07 -28.40 -30.20
N GLU A 48 5.78 -28.28 -29.08
CA GLU A 48 6.35 -27.01 -28.66
C GLU A 48 7.48 -26.53 -29.58
N LEU A 49 8.30 -27.45 -30.06
CA LEU A 49 9.42 -27.14 -30.91
C LEU A 49 9.00 -26.89 -32.35
N TRP A 50 8.12 -27.70 -32.93
CA TRP A 50 7.82 -27.66 -34.36
C TRP A 50 6.38 -27.23 -34.71
N GLY A 51 5.47 -27.13 -33.73
CA GLY A 51 4.07 -26.80 -33.97
C GLY A 51 3.41 -27.84 -34.88
N GLU A 52 2.60 -27.36 -35.82
CA GLU A 52 1.82 -28.21 -36.75
C GLU A 52 2.66 -28.90 -37.83
N CYS A 53 3.96 -28.59 -37.96
CA CYS A 53 4.81 -29.12 -39.02
C CYS A 53 6.08 -29.82 -38.48
N PRO A 54 5.94 -30.90 -37.67
CA PRO A 54 7.08 -31.67 -37.22
C PRO A 54 7.71 -32.47 -38.37
N PRO A 55 9.06 -32.57 -38.44
CA PRO A 55 9.70 -33.50 -39.37
C PRO A 55 9.48 -34.95 -38.91
N ASP A 56 9.54 -35.91 -39.84
CA ASP A 56 9.45 -37.35 -39.53
C ASP A 56 10.50 -37.81 -38.49
N THR A 57 11.63 -37.11 -38.42
CA THR A 57 12.73 -37.37 -37.48
C THR A 57 12.62 -36.59 -36.17
N ALA A 58 11.47 -35.98 -35.84
CA ALA A 58 11.33 -35.09 -34.68
C ALA A 58 11.75 -35.75 -33.35
N ALA A 59 11.34 -37.00 -33.10
CA ALA A 59 11.72 -37.74 -31.90
C ALA A 59 13.25 -37.91 -31.76
N ASN A 60 13.93 -38.22 -32.87
CA ASN A 60 15.39 -38.31 -32.90
C ASN A 60 16.04 -36.93 -32.70
N ALA A 61 15.48 -35.88 -33.29
CA ALA A 61 15.96 -34.51 -33.09
C ALA A 61 15.84 -34.05 -31.63
N VAL A 62 14.77 -34.43 -30.92
CA VAL A 62 14.64 -34.20 -29.47
C VAL A 62 15.79 -34.84 -28.70
N GLN A 63 16.12 -36.11 -29.00
CA GLN A 63 17.25 -36.79 -28.35
C GLN A 63 18.58 -36.08 -28.60
N VAL A 64 18.82 -35.58 -29.81
CA VAL A 64 20.01 -34.79 -30.15
C VAL A 64 20.08 -33.49 -29.35
N HIS A 65 18.96 -32.77 -29.24
CA HIS A 65 18.89 -31.54 -28.44
C HIS A 65 19.10 -31.81 -26.95
N VAL A 66 18.50 -32.87 -26.39
CA VAL A 66 18.71 -33.32 -25.00
C VAL A 66 20.17 -33.69 -24.76
N ALA A 67 20.79 -34.45 -25.64
CA ALA A 67 22.20 -34.84 -25.52
C ALA A 67 23.14 -33.62 -25.54
N SER A 68 22.83 -32.62 -26.37
CA SER A 68 23.59 -31.37 -26.41
C SER A 68 23.39 -30.53 -25.14
N LEU A 69 22.15 -30.39 -24.65
CA LEU A 69 21.89 -29.66 -23.41
C LEU A 69 22.57 -30.33 -22.21
N ARG A 70 22.58 -31.66 -22.13
CA ARG A 70 23.34 -32.38 -21.08
C ARG A 70 24.83 -32.05 -21.09
N ARG A 71 25.45 -31.94 -22.27
CA ARG A 71 26.86 -31.54 -22.39
C ARG A 71 27.10 -30.11 -21.92
N ILE A 72 26.12 -29.21 -22.11
CA ILE A 72 26.21 -27.80 -21.71
C ILE A 72 25.96 -27.63 -20.21
N LEU A 73 24.92 -28.26 -19.67
CA LEU A 73 24.48 -28.10 -18.28
C LEU A 73 25.31 -28.92 -17.29
N GLU A 74 25.91 -30.02 -17.74
CA GLU A 74 26.69 -30.93 -16.90
C GLU A 74 28.08 -31.18 -17.53
N PRO A 75 28.92 -30.14 -17.71
CA PRO A 75 30.19 -30.27 -18.45
C PRO A 75 31.22 -31.16 -17.72
N ARG A 76 31.09 -31.30 -16.40
CA ARG A 76 31.96 -32.13 -15.55
C ARG A 76 31.47 -33.58 -15.42
N ARG A 77 30.38 -33.95 -16.09
CA ARG A 77 29.82 -35.31 -16.02
C ARG A 77 30.79 -36.32 -16.62
N ALA A 78 31.15 -37.34 -15.83
CA ALA A 78 31.96 -38.45 -16.31
C ALA A 78 31.25 -39.21 -17.45
N GLY A 79 32.01 -39.65 -18.46
CA GLY A 79 31.49 -40.43 -19.57
C GLY A 79 30.77 -41.70 -19.07
N GLY A 80 29.49 -41.84 -19.41
CA GLY A 80 28.66 -42.99 -19.02
C GLY A 80 27.86 -42.84 -17.71
N ALA A 81 28.13 -41.82 -16.87
CA ALA A 81 27.29 -41.54 -15.70
C ALA A 81 25.88 -41.10 -16.15
N SER A 82 24.83 -41.32 -15.35
CA SER A 82 23.50 -40.77 -15.62
C SER A 82 23.49 -39.24 -15.49
N ALA A 83 22.69 -38.56 -16.32
CA ALA A 83 22.50 -37.11 -16.17
C ALA A 83 21.67 -36.84 -14.91
N ALA A 84 22.12 -35.91 -14.06
CA ALA A 84 21.42 -35.54 -12.83
C ALA A 84 20.46 -34.36 -13.03
N VAL A 85 20.81 -33.43 -13.92
CA VAL A 85 20.01 -32.22 -14.17
C VAL A 85 18.92 -32.50 -15.20
N LEU A 86 19.28 -32.98 -16.39
CA LEU A 86 18.31 -33.30 -17.45
C LEU A 86 18.05 -34.81 -17.53
N VAL A 87 17.06 -35.27 -16.77
CA VAL A 87 16.79 -36.69 -16.53
C VAL A 87 15.82 -37.24 -17.58
N THR A 88 16.12 -38.43 -18.12
CA THR A 88 15.16 -39.19 -18.93
C THR A 88 14.23 -39.95 -18.00
N ARG A 89 12.93 -39.71 -18.10
CA ARG A 89 11.91 -40.43 -17.33
C ARG A 89 10.68 -40.64 -18.20
N SER A 90 10.35 -41.90 -18.49
CA SER A 90 9.23 -42.25 -19.36
C SER A 90 7.93 -41.53 -18.93
N PRO A 91 7.16 -40.96 -19.88
CA PRO A 91 7.31 -41.02 -21.34
C PRO A 91 8.14 -39.87 -21.96
N GLY A 92 9.01 -39.20 -21.21
CA GLY A 92 9.82 -38.10 -21.75
C GLY A 92 11.01 -37.66 -20.89
N TYR A 93 11.09 -36.36 -20.63
CA TYR A 93 12.22 -35.74 -19.96
C TYR A 93 11.75 -34.78 -18.87
N LEU A 94 12.56 -34.64 -17.82
CA LEU A 94 12.36 -33.63 -16.78
C LEU A 94 13.69 -32.94 -16.50
N ILE A 95 13.61 -31.66 -16.12
CA ILE A 95 14.74 -30.96 -15.53
C ILE A 95 14.59 -30.96 -14.00
N SER A 96 15.62 -31.45 -13.30
CA SER A 96 15.68 -31.54 -11.84
C SER A 96 16.50 -30.37 -11.32
N VAL A 97 15.83 -29.42 -10.67
CA VAL A 97 16.41 -28.15 -10.19
C VAL A 97 15.77 -27.73 -8.88
N ASP A 98 16.52 -27.01 -8.04
CA ASP A 98 15.94 -26.35 -6.87
C ASP A 98 15.07 -25.17 -7.33
N ALA A 99 14.01 -24.85 -6.58
CA ALA A 99 13.14 -23.72 -6.89
C ALA A 99 13.89 -22.38 -6.83
N GLU A 100 14.92 -22.26 -5.99
CA GLU A 100 15.78 -21.07 -5.88
C GLU A 100 16.77 -20.94 -7.04
N GLU A 101 16.93 -21.98 -7.87
CA GLU A 101 17.76 -21.93 -9.08
C GLU A 101 17.00 -21.38 -10.30
N VAL A 102 15.67 -21.21 -10.23
CA VAL A 102 14.85 -20.74 -11.36
C VAL A 102 14.15 -19.44 -10.98
N ASP A 103 14.49 -18.34 -11.66
CA ASP A 103 13.99 -17.00 -11.34
C ASP A 103 12.45 -16.89 -11.33
N VAL A 104 11.78 -17.61 -12.23
CA VAL A 104 10.32 -17.69 -12.32
C VAL A 104 9.71 -18.33 -11.07
N LEU A 105 10.27 -19.45 -10.59
CA LEU A 105 9.75 -20.13 -9.40
C LEU A 105 10.01 -19.28 -8.14
N ARG A 106 11.18 -18.65 -8.06
CA ARG A 106 11.50 -17.69 -7.01
C ARG A 106 10.57 -16.48 -7.03
N PHE A 107 10.23 -15.97 -8.22
CA PHE A 107 9.29 -14.88 -8.40
C PHE A 107 7.90 -15.25 -7.86
N GLU A 108 7.36 -16.41 -8.26
CA GLU A 108 6.06 -16.90 -7.78
C GLU A 108 6.04 -17.02 -6.26
N ARG A 109 7.07 -17.64 -5.67
CA ARG A 109 7.18 -17.78 -4.22
C ARG A 109 7.18 -16.44 -3.49
N LEU A 110 7.99 -15.48 -3.95
CA LEU A 110 8.07 -14.15 -3.33
C LEU A 110 6.74 -13.38 -3.42
N VAL A 111 6.03 -13.49 -4.54
CA VAL A 111 4.70 -12.89 -4.72
C VAL A 111 3.68 -13.52 -3.78
N ASP A 112 3.67 -14.85 -3.67
CA ASP A 112 2.74 -15.56 -2.79
C ASP A 112 3.01 -15.25 -1.30
N GLU A 113 4.27 -15.22 -0.87
CA GLU A 113 4.65 -14.82 0.48
C GLU A 113 4.25 -13.37 0.79
N ALA A 114 4.42 -12.46 -0.16
CA ALA A 114 4.01 -11.08 0.01
C ALA A 114 2.48 -10.94 0.16
N ARG A 115 1.71 -11.67 -0.65
CA ARG A 115 0.23 -11.67 -0.57
C ARG A 115 -0.26 -12.17 0.78
N GLN A 116 0.37 -13.21 1.32
CA GLN A 116 0.01 -13.77 2.63
C GLN A 116 0.31 -12.82 3.79
N THR A 117 1.29 -11.92 3.63
CA THR A 117 1.74 -11.00 4.68
C THR A 117 1.21 -9.58 4.53
N LEU A 118 0.68 -9.20 3.35
CA LEU A 118 0.27 -7.83 3.01
C LEU A 118 -0.67 -7.14 4.01
N SER A 119 -1.53 -7.89 4.71
CA SER A 119 -2.45 -7.34 5.72
C SER A 119 -1.82 -7.06 7.07
N ARG A 120 -0.75 -7.77 7.43
CA ARG A 120 -0.11 -7.71 8.76
C ARG A 120 1.25 -7.04 8.74
N ASP A 121 1.94 -7.11 7.61
CA ASP A 121 3.28 -6.59 7.38
C ASP A 121 3.36 -5.99 5.96
N PRO A 122 2.74 -4.80 5.73
CA PRO A 122 2.79 -4.15 4.42
C PRO A 122 4.23 -3.80 4.01
N GLU A 123 5.11 -3.49 4.96
CA GLU A 123 6.51 -3.18 4.69
C GLU A 123 7.29 -4.39 4.16
N GLY A 124 7.21 -5.53 4.84
CA GLY A 124 7.84 -6.76 4.38
C GLY A 124 7.20 -7.30 3.10
N ALA A 125 5.88 -7.16 2.91
CA ALA A 125 5.23 -7.50 1.65
C ALA A 125 5.77 -6.62 0.50
N SER A 126 5.87 -5.30 0.71
CA SER A 126 6.44 -4.36 -0.25
C SER A 126 7.90 -4.71 -0.59
N ALA A 127 8.72 -5.06 0.41
CA ALA A 127 10.11 -5.47 0.20
C ALA A 127 10.23 -6.75 -0.64
N ARG A 128 9.45 -7.79 -0.32
CA ARG A 128 9.42 -9.06 -1.08
C ARG A 128 8.98 -8.84 -2.53
N LEU A 129 7.95 -8.01 -2.75
CA LEU A 129 7.48 -7.69 -4.10
C LEU A 129 8.53 -6.92 -4.90
N ARG A 130 9.25 -5.98 -4.29
CA ARG A 130 10.40 -5.34 -4.95
C ARG A 130 11.48 -6.34 -5.33
N GLN A 131 11.81 -7.27 -4.44
CA GLN A 131 12.78 -8.34 -4.74
C GLN A 131 12.32 -9.21 -5.91
N ALA A 132 11.03 -9.60 -5.94
CA ALA A 132 10.47 -10.37 -7.04
C ALA A 132 10.55 -9.60 -8.36
N LEU A 133 10.07 -8.36 -8.38
CA LEU A 133 10.06 -7.50 -9.57
C LEU A 133 11.46 -7.22 -10.12
N ALA A 134 12.48 -7.14 -9.25
CA ALA A 134 13.87 -6.96 -9.63
C ALA A 134 14.49 -8.19 -10.35
N LEU A 135 13.87 -9.38 -10.26
CA LEU A 135 14.30 -10.55 -11.04
C LEU A 135 14.05 -10.37 -12.54
N ARG A 136 13.12 -9.48 -12.91
CA ARG A 136 12.77 -9.25 -14.30
C ARG A 136 13.82 -8.40 -15.01
N ARG A 137 14.32 -8.93 -16.12
CA ARG A 137 15.33 -8.34 -17.00
C ARG A 137 14.76 -7.90 -18.35
N GLY A 138 13.51 -8.27 -18.65
CA GLY A 138 12.80 -7.91 -19.87
C GLY A 138 11.51 -8.73 -20.07
N PRO A 139 10.95 -8.77 -21.29
CA PRO A 139 9.86 -9.68 -21.64
C PRO A 139 10.26 -11.14 -21.39
N THR A 140 9.36 -11.91 -20.79
CA THR A 140 9.62 -13.31 -20.42
C THR A 140 9.95 -14.12 -21.68
N LEU A 141 11.09 -14.81 -21.66
CA LEU A 141 11.58 -15.61 -22.79
C LEU A 141 11.67 -14.84 -24.12
N ALA A 142 12.06 -13.56 -24.08
CA ALA A 142 12.07 -12.64 -25.22
C ALA A 142 12.77 -13.16 -26.50
N ASP A 143 13.73 -14.05 -26.36
CA ASP A 143 14.53 -14.59 -27.47
C ASP A 143 14.23 -16.06 -27.80
N VAL A 144 13.23 -16.64 -27.14
CA VAL A 144 12.81 -18.03 -27.32
C VAL A 144 11.49 -18.08 -28.06
N VAL A 145 11.46 -18.86 -29.15
CA VAL A 145 10.25 -19.14 -29.91
C VAL A 145 9.69 -20.48 -29.47
N LEU A 146 8.67 -20.41 -28.63
CA LEU A 146 7.75 -21.49 -28.28
C LEU A 146 6.66 -21.55 -29.36
N LEU A 147 6.24 -22.71 -29.85
CA LEU A 147 5.21 -22.86 -30.90
C LEU A 147 3.94 -23.55 -30.40
N GLY A 148 3.98 -24.16 -29.22
CA GLY A 148 2.91 -24.98 -28.66
C GLY A 148 2.21 -24.34 -27.46
N PRO A 149 1.54 -25.17 -26.64
CA PRO A 149 0.73 -24.71 -25.50
C PRO A 149 1.52 -23.95 -24.42
N ALA A 150 2.85 -24.10 -24.33
CA ALA A 150 3.64 -23.43 -23.29
C ALA A 150 3.66 -21.90 -23.44
N ARG A 151 3.30 -21.35 -24.61
CA ARG A 151 3.05 -19.90 -24.79
C ARG A 151 2.05 -19.35 -23.76
N GLY A 152 1.02 -20.12 -23.40
CA GLY A 152 0.04 -19.71 -22.39
C GLY A 152 0.66 -19.51 -21.01
N GLN A 153 1.73 -20.26 -20.68
CA GLN A 153 2.47 -20.06 -19.43
C GLN A 153 3.25 -18.73 -19.44
N VAL A 154 3.84 -18.37 -20.58
CA VAL A 154 4.52 -17.07 -20.74
C VAL A 154 3.52 -15.92 -20.55
N THR A 155 2.35 -15.99 -21.20
CA THR A 155 1.28 -15.01 -21.00
C THR A 155 0.84 -14.93 -19.53
N ARG A 156 0.69 -16.08 -18.86
CA ARG A 156 0.38 -16.12 -17.41
C ARG A 156 1.42 -15.40 -16.57
N PHE A 157 2.71 -15.50 -16.92
CA PHE A 157 3.77 -14.81 -16.19
C PHE A 157 3.76 -13.30 -16.40
N GLU A 158 3.47 -12.84 -17.62
CA GLU A 158 3.28 -11.41 -17.90
C GLU A 158 2.11 -10.83 -17.08
N GLU A 159 1.01 -11.56 -17.00
CA GLU A 159 -0.14 -11.23 -16.15
C GLU A 159 0.20 -11.23 -14.66
N LEU A 160 0.94 -12.24 -14.18
CA LEU A 160 1.38 -12.31 -12.80
C LEU A 160 2.32 -11.16 -12.44
N HIS A 161 3.18 -10.74 -13.36
CA HIS A 161 4.07 -9.60 -13.16
C HIS A 161 3.29 -8.30 -12.97
N LEU A 162 2.28 -8.04 -13.80
CA LEU A 162 1.41 -6.88 -13.64
C LEU A 162 0.64 -6.93 -12.31
N ALA A 163 0.12 -8.10 -11.93
CA ALA A 163 -0.54 -8.28 -10.63
C ALA A 163 0.43 -8.04 -9.45
N ALA A 164 1.70 -8.45 -9.57
CA ALA A 164 2.70 -8.20 -8.54
C ALA A 164 3.05 -6.70 -8.40
N LEU A 165 3.05 -5.94 -9.50
CA LEU A 165 3.17 -4.48 -9.46
C LEU A 165 1.98 -3.85 -8.74
N GLU A 166 0.75 -4.25 -9.07
CA GLU A 166 -0.47 -3.81 -8.39
C GLU A 166 -0.42 -4.14 -6.88
N ASP A 167 0.05 -5.33 -6.51
CA ASP A 167 0.20 -5.73 -5.10
C ASP A 167 1.27 -4.87 -4.39
N ARG A 168 2.38 -4.54 -5.07
CA ARG A 168 3.45 -3.71 -4.50
C ARG A 168 2.95 -2.28 -4.26
N ILE A 169 2.21 -1.74 -5.22
CA ILE A 169 1.55 -0.43 -5.11
C ILE A 169 0.55 -0.44 -3.96
N GLN A 170 -0.23 -1.51 -3.80
CA GLN A 170 -1.16 -1.64 -2.68
C GLN A 170 -0.44 -1.61 -1.33
N ALA A 171 0.69 -2.31 -1.21
CA ALA A 171 1.53 -2.29 -0.03
C ALA A 171 2.05 -0.87 0.26
N ASP A 172 2.58 -0.20 -0.75
CA ASP A 172 3.11 1.16 -0.62
C ASP A 172 2.04 2.22 -0.30
N LEU A 173 0.81 2.05 -0.83
CA LEU A 173 -0.34 2.87 -0.45
C LEU A 173 -0.73 2.70 1.03
N ARG A 174 -0.63 1.48 1.58
CA ARG A 174 -0.86 1.21 3.01
C ARG A 174 0.22 1.85 3.88
N LEU A 175 1.45 1.91 3.40
CA LEU A 175 2.58 2.56 4.06
C LEU A 175 2.60 4.10 3.89
N GLY A 176 1.58 4.68 3.27
CA GLY A 176 1.48 6.13 3.13
C GLY A 176 2.39 6.72 2.05
N ARG A 177 2.97 5.90 1.17
CA ARG A 177 3.91 6.34 0.12
C ARG A 177 3.18 6.87 -1.13
N HIS A 178 1.95 7.35 -0.99
CA HIS A 178 1.05 7.72 -2.10
C HIS A 178 1.63 8.82 -3.00
N GLY A 179 2.33 9.82 -2.44
CA GLY A 179 2.95 10.89 -3.24
C GLY A 179 3.99 10.39 -4.24
N ALA A 180 4.81 9.42 -3.85
CA ALA A 180 5.83 8.83 -4.72
C ALA A 180 5.23 7.96 -5.83
N LEU A 181 4.01 7.43 -5.64
CA LEU A 181 3.37 6.50 -6.57
C LEU A 181 2.64 7.18 -7.72
N VAL A 182 2.25 8.46 -7.61
CA VAL A 182 1.39 9.11 -8.64
C VAL A 182 2.02 9.08 -10.03
N GLY A 183 3.32 9.38 -10.13
CA GLY A 183 4.03 9.38 -11.42
C GLY A 183 4.10 7.99 -12.05
N GLU A 184 4.45 6.98 -11.25
CA GLU A 184 4.53 5.59 -11.69
C GLU A 184 3.15 5.04 -12.11
N LEU A 185 2.13 5.26 -11.28
CA LEU A 185 0.76 4.86 -11.56
C LEU A 185 0.20 5.52 -12.82
N GLY A 186 0.52 6.81 -13.06
CA GLY A 186 0.15 7.50 -14.28
C GLY A 186 0.70 6.82 -15.53
N ALA A 187 1.99 6.45 -15.52
CA ALA A 187 2.62 5.72 -16.62
C ALA A 187 2.01 4.33 -16.81
N MET A 188 1.73 3.62 -15.72
CA MET A 188 1.12 2.29 -15.77
C MET A 188 -0.32 2.31 -16.29
N VAL A 189 -1.14 3.29 -15.90
CA VAL A 189 -2.51 3.45 -16.43
C VAL A 189 -2.50 3.81 -17.91
N ALA A 190 -1.51 4.58 -18.37
CA ALA A 190 -1.35 4.88 -19.80
C ALA A 190 -0.93 3.65 -20.61
N ALA A 191 -0.04 2.80 -20.07
CA ALA A 191 0.38 1.55 -20.71
C ALA A 191 -0.68 0.45 -20.65
N HIS A 192 -1.45 0.42 -19.57
CA HIS A 192 -2.54 -0.52 -19.31
C HIS A 192 -3.83 0.25 -19.01
N PRO A 193 -4.41 0.91 -20.04
CA PRO A 193 -5.79 1.36 -19.96
C PRO A 193 -6.67 0.08 -19.81
N LEU A 194 -7.99 0.06 -19.72
CA LEU A 194 -8.76 -1.16 -19.35
C LEU A 194 -8.45 -1.86 -17.99
N ARG A 195 -7.25 -1.79 -17.38
CA ARG A 195 -7.00 -2.28 -16.02
C ARG A 195 -7.55 -1.33 -14.97
N GLU A 196 -8.70 -1.68 -14.41
CA GLU A 196 -9.41 -0.84 -13.44
C GLU A 196 -8.69 -0.75 -12.09
N ARG A 197 -8.01 -1.82 -11.65
CA ARG A 197 -7.28 -1.81 -10.37
C ARG A 197 -6.17 -0.76 -10.32
N LEU A 198 -5.38 -0.62 -11.39
CA LEU A 198 -4.37 0.44 -11.52
C LEU A 198 -4.99 1.83 -11.45
N ARG A 199 -6.17 2.02 -12.04
CA ARG A 199 -6.90 3.28 -11.98
C ARG A 199 -7.39 3.56 -10.56
N ALA A 200 -7.97 2.58 -9.88
CA ALA A 200 -8.40 2.72 -8.49
C ALA A 200 -7.23 3.14 -7.58
N GLN A 201 -6.06 2.53 -7.79
CA GLN A 201 -4.84 2.88 -7.07
C GLN A 201 -4.36 4.31 -7.38
N LEU A 202 -4.42 4.73 -8.65
CA LEU A 202 -4.10 6.11 -9.05
C LEU A 202 -5.07 7.11 -8.42
N MET A 203 -6.38 6.84 -8.49
CA MET A 203 -7.42 7.67 -7.87
C MET A 203 -7.19 7.84 -6.37
N LEU A 204 -6.91 6.74 -5.66
CA LEU A 204 -6.63 6.77 -4.22
C LEU A 204 -5.35 7.54 -3.91
N ALA A 205 -4.29 7.35 -4.70
CA ALA A 205 -3.03 8.08 -4.53
C ALA A 205 -3.22 9.60 -4.71
N LEU A 206 -3.90 10.01 -5.78
CA LEU A 206 -4.22 11.40 -6.08
C LEU A 206 -5.07 12.03 -4.98
N TYR A 207 -6.13 11.34 -4.55
CA TYR A 207 -7.00 11.79 -3.46
C TYR A 207 -6.22 12.02 -2.16
N ARG A 208 -5.36 11.06 -1.76
CA ARG A 208 -4.51 11.19 -0.57
C ARG A 208 -3.46 12.31 -0.67
N CYS A 209 -3.07 12.70 -1.89
CA CYS A 209 -2.24 13.87 -2.15
C CYS A 209 -3.02 15.21 -2.11
N GLY A 210 -4.32 15.20 -1.81
CA GLY A 210 -5.19 16.39 -1.89
C GLY A 210 -5.60 16.77 -3.32
N ARG A 211 -5.32 15.92 -4.32
CA ARG A 211 -5.62 16.14 -5.75
C ARG A 211 -6.96 15.52 -6.12
N GLN A 212 -8.02 15.88 -5.41
CA GLN A 212 -9.36 15.29 -5.57
C GLN A 212 -9.92 15.44 -7.00
N ALA A 213 -9.74 16.61 -7.63
CA ALA A 213 -10.22 16.86 -8.98
C ALA A 213 -9.61 15.86 -9.99
N GLU A 214 -8.29 15.68 -9.92
CA GLU A 214 -7.57 14.76 -10.82
C GLU A 214 -7.93 13.28 -10.55
N ALA A 215 -8.24 12.92 -9.31
CA ALA A 215 -8.75 11.58 -9.00
C ALA A 215 -10.11 11.32 -9.67
N LEU A 216 -11.02 12.30 -9.65
CA LEU A 216 -12.32 12.18 -10.32
C LEU A 216 -12.19 12.26 -11.85
N GLU A 217 -11.25 13.04 -12.38
CA GLU A 217 -10.94 13.05 -13.81
C GLU A 217 -10.44 11.69 -14.30
N ALA A 218 -9.59 11.01 -13.53
CA ALA A 218 -9.12 9.66 -13.84
C ALA A 218 -10.27 8.65 -13.94
N TYR A 219 -11.28 8.76 -13.06
CA TYR A 219 -12.50 7.96 -13.15
C TYR A 219 -13.29 8.26 -14.43
N GLN A 220 -13.53 9.55 -14.73
CA GLN A 220 -14.30 9.94 -15.91
C GLN A 220 -13.60 9.51 -17.20
N ALA A 221 -12.28 9.56 -17.26
CA ALA A 221 -11.49 9.03 -18.37
C ALA A 221 -11.66 7.50 -18.51
N ALA A 222 -11.66 6.77 -17.40
CA ALA A 222 -11.90 5.33 -17.40
C ALA A 222 -13.30 4.98 -17.90
N ARG A 223 -14.32 5.69 -17.42
CA ARG A 223 -15.72 5.49 -17.82
C ARG A 223 -15.94 5.71 -19.31
N ARG A 224 -15.38 6.80 -19.87
CA ARG A 224 -15.45 7.05 -21.31
C ARG A 224 -14.79 5.93 -22.09
N LEU A 225 -13.56 5.55 -21.74
CA LEU A 225 -12.84 4.48 -22.43
C LEU A 225 -13.59 3.14 -22.38
N LEU A 226 -14.06 2.71 -21.21
CA LEU A 226 -14.77 1.43 -21.08
C LEU A 226 -16.08 1.42 -21.86
N SER A 227 -16.80 2.54 -21.86
CA SER A 227 -18.02 2.68 -22.65
C SER A 227 -17.74 2.70 -24.15
N GLU A 228 -16.68 3.35 -24.60
CA GLU A 228 -16.32 3.49 -26.02
C GLU A 228 -15.73 2.21 -26.60
N GLU A 229 -14.80 1.55 -25.88
CA GLU A 229 -14.06 0.39 -26.37
C GLU A 229 -14.81 -0.94 -26.12
N LEU A 230 -15.54 -1.04 -25.01
CA LEU A 230 -16.14 -2.31 -24.56
C LEU A 230 -17.66 -2.24 -24.40
N GLY A 231 -18.26 -1.05 -24.45
CA GLY A 231 -19.71 -0.89 -24.23
C GLY A 231 -20.16 -1.21 -22.81
N ILE A 232 -19.26 -1.12 -21.82
CA ILE A 232 -19.53 -1.44 -20.42
C ILE A 232 -19.28 -0.24 -19.50
N ASP A 233 -19.98 -0.23 -18.37
CA ASP A 233 -19.70 0.71 -17.27
C ASP A 233 -18.49 0.24 -16.43
N PRO A 234 -17.81 1.16 -15.69
CA PRO A 234 -16.79 0.80 -14.73
C PRO A 234 -17.26 -0.23 -13.70
N GLY A 235 -16.35 -1.08 -13.25
CA GLY A 235 -16.60 -2.07 -12.19
C GLY A 235 -17.00 -1.44 -10.86
N THR A 236 -17.63 -2.25 -10.01
CA THR A 236 -18.18 -1.81 -8.71
C THR A 236 -17.16 -1.17 -7.78
N GLU A 237 -15.93 -1.69 -7.74
CA GLU A 237 -14.85 -1.12 -6.93
C GLU A 237 -14.51 0.31 -7.34
N LEU A 238 -14.43 0.58 -8.65
CA LEU A 238 -14.11 1.90 -9.18
C LEU A 238 -15.24 2.90 -8.94
N GLN A 239 -16.50 2.45 -9.11
CA GLN A 239 -17.70 3.25 -8.79
C GLN A 239 -17.79 3.58 -7.29
N GLN A 240 -17.49 2.62 -6.43
CA GLN A 240 -17.49 2.83 -4.97
C GLN A 240 -16.41 3.83 -4.56
N LEU A 241 -15.22 3.74 -5.16
CA LEU A 241 -14.15 4.69 -4.89
C LEU A 241 -14.50 6.12 -5.34
N GLU A 242 -15.11 6.29 -6.52
CA GLU A 242 -15.63 7.60 -6.96
C GLU A 242 -16.59 8.19 -5.91
N ARG A 243 -17.58 7.39 -5.47
CA ARG A 243 -18.56 7.84 -4.46
C ARG A 243 -17.88 8.19 -3.14
N ALA A 244 -16.95 7.37 -2.67
CA ALA A 244 -16.22 7.64 -1.43
C ALA A 244 -15.38 8.92 -1.52
N ILE A 245 -14.76 9.19 -2.68
CA ILE A 245 -14.02 10.44 -2.94
C ILE A 245 -14.96 11.65 -2.94
N LEU A 246 -16.12 11.55 -3.60
CA LEU A 246 -17.12 12.63 -3.63
C LEU A 246 -17.65 12.99 -2.23
N HIS A 247 -17.81 12.00 -1.36
CA HIS A 247 -18.27 12.19 0.02
C HIS A 247 -17.13 12.45 1.03
N GLN A 248 -15.89 12.54 0.57
CA GLN A 248 -14.69 12.68 1.40
C GLN A 248 -14.64 11.65 2.54
N ASP A 249 -14.91 10.39 2.21
CA ASP A 249 -15.03 9.31 3.19
C ASP A 249 -13.75 9.21 4.06
N PRO A 250 -13.88 9.29 5.41
CA PRO A 250 -12.75 9.12 6.32
C PRO A 250 -11.96 7.82 6.15
N ALA A 251 -12.57 6.75 5.62
CA ALA A 251 -11.90 5.47 5.34
C ALA A 251 -10.83 5.59 4.23
N LEU A 252 -10.91 6.61 3.37
CA LEU A 252 -9.90 6.86 2.34
C LEU A 252 -8.65 7.57 2.88
N SER A 253 -8.76 8.23 4.03
CA SER A 253 -7.62 8.88 4.68
C SER A 253 -6.56 7.86 5.06
N TRP A 254 -5.28 8.19 4.85
CA TRP A 254 -4.19 7.40 5.40
C TRP A 254 -3.97 7.79 6.86
N ARG A 255 -4.04 6.83 7.77
CA ARG A 255 -3.66 6.96 9.18
C ARG A 255 -2.38 6.13 9.32
N GLY A 256 -1.26 6.75 9.71
CA GLY A 256 0.03 6.07 9.68
C GLY A 256 0.13 4.82 10.55
N GLU A 257 1.01 3.90 10.18
CA GLU A 257 1.45 2.83 11.08
C GLU A 257 2.14 3.46 12.29
N GLY A 258 1.43 3.39 13.42
CA GLY A 258 1.65 4.16 14.63
C GLY A 258 0.38 4.32 15.46
N ASP A 259 -0.79 4.08 14.88
CA ASP A 259 -2.08 4.10 15.60
C ASP A 259 -2.78 2.74 15.50
N GLU A 260 -2.13 1.68 16.00
CA GLU A 260 -2.86 0.51 16.50
C GLU A 260 -3.33 0.80 17.94
N PRO A 261 -4.63 0.74 18.22
CA PRO A 261 -5.16 0.81 19.59
C PRO A 261 -4.85 -0.52 20.29
N GLY A 262 -3.67 -0.66 20.91
CA GLY A 262 -3.32 -1.97 21.47
C GLY A 262 -1.97 -2.17 22.14
N ARG A 263 -1.47 -1.24 22.98
CA ARG A 263 -0.60 -1.61 24.13
C ARG A 263 -0.41 -0.43 25.09
N PRO A 264 -0.68 -0.57 26.40
CA PRO A 264 -0.31 0.45 27.37
C PRO A 264 1.22 0.46 27.50
N ALA A 265 1.88 1.47 26.92
CA ALA A 265 3.26 1.77 27.25
C ALA A 265 3.29 2.39 28.65
N THR A 266 3.80 1.60 29.60
CA THR A 266 4.07 2.02 30.98
C THR A 266 4.90 3.30 30.99
N HIS A 267 4.36 4.31 31.66
CA HIS A 267 5.00 5.60 31.89
C HIS A 267 6.34 5.46 32.62
N GLY A 268 7.35 6.17 32.12
CA GLY A 268 8.47 6.67 32.92
C GLY A 268 8.68 8.15 32.60
N PRO A 269 8.76 9.07 33.59
CA PRO A 269 8.93 10.51 33.34
C PRO A 269 10.42 10.94 33.55
N PRO A 270 10.79 12.22 33.40
CA PRO A 270 10.74 13.02 32.16
C PRO A 270 12.08 13.78 31.90
N GLY A 271 12.26 14.32 30.69
CA GLY A 271 13.32 15.31 30.40
C GLY A 271 13.00 16.10 29.12
N GLY A 272 12.66 17.40 29.27
CA GLY A 272 12.19 18.29 28.20
C GLY A 272 13.30 18.85 27.27
N PRO A 273 13.15 20.04 26.65
CA PRO A 273 11.98 20.93 26.57
C PRO A 273 11.66 21.48 25.15
N ALA A 274 10.53 22.21 25.09
CA ALA A 274 10.21 23.39 24.26
C ALA A 274 9.51 23.21 22.90
N HIS A 275 8.18 23.41 22.91
CA HIS A 275 7.56 24.48 22.12
C HIS A 275 6.49 25.19 22.97
N ARG A 276 6.67 26.52 23.10
CA ARG A 276 5.73 27.44 23.78
C ARG A 276 4.62 27.84 22.79
N THR A 277 3.39 27.44 23.06
CA THR A 277 2.15 28.07 22.57
C THR A 277 1.26 28.32 23.79
N GLY A 278 0.62 29.49 23.84
CA GLY A 278 -0.07 30.00 25.03
C GLY A 278 -1.12 29.06 25.60
N GLU A 279 -1.35 29.13 26.91
CA GLU A 279 -2.37 28.34 27.62
C GLU A 279 -3.74 28.59 26.98
N GLU A 280 -4.29 27.54 26.37
CA GLU A 280 -5.64 27.46 25.81
C GLU A 280 -6.43 26.46 26.66
N TRP A 281 -7.70 26.76 26.98
CA TRP A 281 -8.53 25.88 27.80
C TRP A 281 -10.02 25.99 27.42
N MET A 282 -10.79 25.01 27.87
CA MET A 282 -12.25 25.05 27.86
C MET A 282 -12.77 25.31 29.28
N GLU A 283 -13.60 26.33 29.46
CA GLU A 283 -14.39 26.54 30.68
C GLU A 283 -15.64 25.67 30.57
N VAL A 284 -15.75 24.60 31.37
CA VAL A 284 -16.85 23.64 31.29
C VAL A 284 -17.81 23.88 32.45
N SER A 285 -19.07 24.11 32.12
CA SER A 285 -20.19 24.32 33.06
C SER A 285 -21.29 23.31 32.79
N GLY A 286 -21.46 22.34 33.68
CA GLY A 286 -22.42 21.25 33.53
C GLY A 286 -22.96 20.73 34.87
N PRO A 287 -23.71 19.61 34.85
CA PRO A 287 -24.36 19.05 36.05
C PRO A 287 -23.40 18.73 37.21
N SER A 288 -22.14 18.37 36.90
CA SER A 288 -21.10 18.08 37.89
C SER A 288 -20.35 19.32 38.41
N GLY A 289 -20.74 20.53 38.01
CA GLY A 289 -20.14 21.80 38.41
C GLY A 289 -19.18 22.40 37.38
N ASP A 290 -18.63 23.57 37.71
CA ASP A 290 -17.74 24.34 36.84
C ASP A 290 -16.29 23.89 36.98
N ARG A 291 -15.58 23.74 35.86
CA ARG A 291 -14.15 23.40 35.85
C ARG A 291 -13.44 23.91 34.60
N LEU A 292 -12.12 23.99 34.69
CA LEU A 292 -11.24 24.38 33.58
C LEU A 292 -10.52 23.15 33.03
N CYS A 293 -10.64 22.92 31.73
CA CYS A 293 -9.99 21.82 31.03
C CYS A 293 -8.91 22.37 30.07
N PRO A 294 -7.61 22.25 30.39
CA PRO A 294 -6.54 22.65 29.50
C PRO A 294 -6.64 21.92 28.15
N LEU A 295 -6.43 22.64 27.05
CA LEU A 295 -6.35 22.03 25.73
C LEU A 295 -4.88 21.78 25.39
N GLU A 296 -4.48 20.53 25.56
CA GLU A 296 -3.12 20.09 25.30
C GLU A 296 -3.07 19.09 24.14
N GLY A 297 -1.89 18.98 23.51
CA GLY A 297 -1.68 18.06 22.39
C GLY A 297 -2.34 18.49 21.07
N GLY A 298 -2.59 17.51 20.20
CA GLY A 298 -3.13 17.73 18.86
C GLY A 298 -4.62 17.43 18.73
N ARG A 299 -5.24 16.79 19.73
CA ARG A 299 -6.64 16.35 19.72
C ARG A 299 -7.18 16.25 21.15
N VAL A 300 -8.40 16.74 21.38
CA VAL A 300 -9.12 16.66 22.66
C VAL A 300 -10.51 16.09 22.41
N ALA A 301 -10.80 14.94 22.99
CA ALA A 301 -12.10 14.26 22.94
C ALA A 301 -13.05 14.78 24.02
N VAL A 302 -14.32 14.93 23.65
CA VAL A 302 -15.39 15.43 24.53
C VAL A 302 -16.56 14.45 24.51
N GLY A 303 -17.03 14.01 25.67
CA GLY A 303 -18.18 13.10 25.78
C GLY A 303 -18.41 12.62 27.20
N ARG A 304 -19.52 11.90 27.46
CA ARG A 304 -19.90 11.48 28.83
C ARG A 304 -19.11 10.29 29.38
N HIS A 305 -18.33 9.60 28.55
CA HIS A 305 -17.54 8.45 29.01
C HIS A 305 -16.23 8.92 29.66
N ASP A 306 -15.80 8.27 30.74
CA ASP A 306 -14.62 8.65 31.54
C ASP A 306 -13.29 8.60 30.77
N GLY A 307 -13.30 7.98 29.58
CA GLY A 307 -12.16 7.90 28.67
C GLY A 307 -11.97 9.11 27.74
N ASN A 308 -12.79 10.16 27.85
CA ASN A 308 -12.61 11.40 27.09
C ASN A 308 -11.71 12.38 27.85
N ASP A 309 -11.00 13.24 27.12
CA ASP A 309 -10.19 14.30 27.72
C ASP A 309 -11.06 15.33 28.48
N ILE A 310 -12.25 15.62 27.96
CA ILE A 310 -13.29 16.40 28.65
C ILE A 310 -14.51 15.49 28.88
N VAL A 311 -14.61 14.98 30.10
CA VAL A 311 -15.71 14.07 30.51
C VAL A 311 -16.97 14.86 30.91
N LEU A 312 -18.04 14.77 30.13
CA LEU A 312 -19.32 15.42 30.45
C LEU A 312 -20.12 14.60 31.47
N GLU A 313 -19.60 14.53 32.70
CA GLU A 313 -20.20 13.79 33.81
C GLU A 313 -21.62 14.29 34.12
N GLY A 314 -22.54 13.35 34.35
CA GLY A 314 -23.93 13.66 34.68
C GLY A 314 -24.79 14.15 33.50
N ASP A 315 -24.23 14.27 32.29
CA ASP A 315 -24.98 14.69 31.10
C ASP A 315 -25.41 13.48 30.24
N ASP A 316 -26.57 12.91 30.56
CA ASP A 316 -27.12 11.77 29.82
C ASP A 316 -27.53 12.11 28.38
N ARG A 317 -27.60 13.40 28.02
CA ARG A 317 -27.86 13.86 26.65
C ARG A 317 -26.58 13.90 25.81
N ALA A 318 -25.40 13.81 26.42
CA ALA A 318 -24.17 13.66 25.68
C ALA A 318 -23.97 12.20 25.24
N SER A 319 -23.59 11.98 23.97
CA SER A 319 -23.06 10.70 23.52
C SER A 319 -21.77 10.32 24.26
N ARG A 320 -21.46 9.01 24.31
CA ARG A 320 -20.27 8.48 25.03
C ARG A 320 -18.97 9.14 24.55
N LEU A 321 -18.82 9.27 23.23
CA LEU A 321 -17.86 10.13 22.55
C LEU A 321 -18.70 11.06 21.67
N HIS A 322 -18.70 12.36 21.94
CA HIS A 322 -19.65 13.31 21.37
C HIS A 322 -19.04 14.17 20.27
N ALA A 323 -17.90 14.80 20.58
CA ALA A 323 -17.20 15.70 19.68
C ALA A 323 -15.70 15.60 19.91
N VAL A 324 -14.92 16.12 18.97
CA VAL A 324 -13.47 16.25 19.08
C VAL A 324 -13.03 17.66 18.68
N LEU A 325 -12.02 18.14 19.38
CA LEU A 325 -11.27 19.34 19.01
C LEU A 325 -9.95 18.88 18.42
N ASP A 326 -9.69 19.18 17.15
CA ASP A 326 -8.41 18.88 16.48
C ASP A 326 -7.62 20.16 16.26
N ARG A 327 -6.30 20.10 16.43
CA ARG A 327 -5.41 21.23 16.16
C ARG A 327 -5.22 21.39 14.66
N VAL A 328 -5.73 22.48 14.09
CA VAL A 328 -5.64 22.79 12.65
C VAL A 328 -5.15 24.22 12.44
N GLY A 329 -4.06 24.39 11.69
CA GLY A 329 -3.54 25.71 11.32
C GLY A 329 -3.18 26.62 12.51
N GLY A 330 -2.81 26.03 13.65
CA GLY A 330 -2.49 26.77 14.88
C GLY A 330 -3.68 27.08 15.79
N GLY A 331 -4.92 26.76 15.41
CA GLY A 331 -6.12 26.87 16.26
C GLY A 331 -6.80 25.52 16.49
N TRP A 332 -7.95 25.53 17.17
CA TRP A 332 -8.76 24.35 17.44
C TRP A 332 -9.99 24.30 16.53
N CYS A 333 -10.23 23.14 15.92
CA CYS A 333 -11.39 22.87 15.09
C CYS A 333 -12.27 21.83 15.78
N LEU A 334 -13.51 22.21 16.13
CA LEU A 334 -14.49 21.35 16.75
C LEU A 334 -15.27 20.57 15.69
N THR A 335 -15.38 19.25 15.85
CA THR A 335 -16.15 18.38 14.98
C THR A 335 -17.09 17.51 15.80
N ASP A 336 -18.38 17.51 15.44
CA ASP A 336 -19.37 16.58 15.98
C ASP A 336 -19.15 15.18 15.39
N LEU A 337 -19.14 14.13 16.22
CA LEU A 337 -18.87 12.75 15.80
C LEU A 337 -20.16 11.95 15.54
N GLY A 338 -21.18 12.58 14.96
CA GLY A 338 -22.48 11.95 14.73
C GLY A 338 -23.25 11.76 16.02
N SER A 339 -23.17 12.73 16.92
CA SER A 339 -23.80 12.66 18.23
C SER A 339 -25.32 12.65 18.13
N SER A 340 -25.97 12.05 19.13
CA SER A 340 -27.44 11.85 19.11
C SER A 340 -28.20 13.18 19.16
N ASN A 341 -27.69 14.18 19.86
CA ASN A 341 -28.34 15.47 20.06
C ASN A 341 -27.68 16.63 19.30
N GLY A 342 -26.54 16.38 18.65
CA GLY A 342 -25.75 17.38 17.95
C GLY A 342 -24.96 18.30 18.87
N THR A 343 -23.90 18.87 18.30
CA THR A 343 -23.08 19.93 18.90
C THR A 343 -23.51 21.29 18.35
N TYR A 344 -23.58 22.30 19.21
CA TYR A 344 -23.93 23.67 18.83
C TYR A 344 -22.80 24.61 19.18
N VAL A 345 -22.43 25.52 18.27
CA VAL A 345 -21.47 26.60 18.52
C VAL A 345 -22.19 27.94 18.40
N ASN A 346 -22.15 28.76 19.45
CA ASN A 346 -22.86 30.04 19.56
C ASN A 346 -24.34 29.94 19.16
N GLY A 347 -25.01 28.87 19.62
CA GLY A 347 -26.43 28.59 19.33
C GLY A 347 -26.72 27.98 17.95
N GLN A 348 -25.72 27.81 17.08
CA GLN A 348 -25.90 27.19 15.76
C GLN A 348 -25.40 25.74 15.75
N ARG A 349 -26.24 24.82 15.28
CA ARG A 349 -25.85 23.41 15.13
C ARG A 349 -24.75 23.29 14.07
N ILE A 350 -23.65 22.64 14.39
CA ILE A 350 -22.60 22.35 13.41
C ILE A 350 -22.91 21.06 12.66
N THR A 351 -22.68 21.06 11.34
CA THR A 351 -22.84 19.89 10.47
C THR A 351 -21.52 19.47 9.81
N ALA A 352 -20.46 20.26 10.02
CA ALA A 352 -19.10 20.03 9.58
C ALA A 352 -18.13 20.66 10.60
N GLY A 353 -16.84 20.38 10.49
CA GLY A 353 -15.81 20.93 11.38
C GLY A 353 -15.85 22.47 11.45
N ARG A 354 -15.80 23.01 12.67
CA ARG A 354 -15.88 24.44 12.95
C ARG A 354 -14.65 24.91 13.72
N ALA A 355 -13.87 25.79 13.10
CA ALA A 355 -12.78 26.48 13.79
C ALA A 355 -13.32 27.34 14.94
N LEU A 356 -12.79 27.14 16.15
CA LEU A 356 -13.15 27.89 17.35
C LEU A 356 -12.32 29.17 17.48
N ARG A 357 -12.98 30.21 17.96
CA ARG A 357 -12.40 31.51 18.30
C ARG A 357 -12.51 31.74 19.80
N HIS A 358 -11.58 32.50 20.36
CA HIS A 358 -11.66 32.90 21.77
C HIS A 358 -13.04 33.47 22.10
N GLY A 359 -13.71 32.89 23.09
CA GLY A 359 -15.05 33.24 23.55
C GLY A 359 -16.18 32.46 22.88
N ASP A 360 -15.89 31.59 21.90
CA ASP A 360 -16.91 30.73 21.31
C ASP A 360 -17.48 29.77 22.37
N GLU A 361 -18.80 29.71 22.42
CA GLU A 361 -19.56 28.83 23.29
C GLU A 361 -19.96 27.57 22.53
N VAL A 362 -19.67 26.41 23.11
CA VAL A 362 -20.05 25.10 22.63
C VAL A 362 -21.09 24.52 23.58
N LEU A 363 -22.25 24.14 23.07
CA LEU A 363 -23.28 23.44 23.84
C LEU A 363 -23.36 21.98 23.39
N ILE A 364 -23.18 21.07 24.34
CA ILE A 364 -23.30 19.63 24.16
C ILE A 364 -24.24 19.08 25.24
N GLY A 365 -25.38 18.53 24.83
CA GLY A 365 -26.41 18.08 25.77
C GLY A 365 -26.95 19.25 26.59
N THR A 366 -26.64 19.27 27.88
CA THR A 366 -26.89 20.36 28.84
C THR A 366 -25.62 21.08 29.29
N THR A 367 -24.44 20.59 28.90
CA THR A 367 -23.15 21.12 29.31
C THR A 367 -22.67 22.19 28.34
N ARG A 368 -22.28 23.34 28.89
CA ARG A 368 -21.73 24.50 28.17
C ARG A 368 -20.21 24.49 28.30
N LEU A 369 -19.50 24.66 27.18
CA LEU A 369 -18.05 24.77 27.15
C LEU A 369 -17.66 26.09 26.46
N VAL A 370 -16.84 26.93 27.09
CA VAL A 370 -16.38 28.20 26.49
C VAL A 370 -14.89 28.11 26.18
N TYR A 371 -14.53 28.33 24.91
CA TYR A 371 -13.14 28.27 24.47
C TYR A 371 -12.39 29.55 24.86
N ARG A 372 -11.30 29.41 25.61
CA ARG A 372 -10.45 30.52 26.05
C ARG A 372 -9.01 30.33 25.59
N VAL A 373 -8.37 31.48 25.42
CA VAL A 373 -6.97 31.61 25.05
C VAL A 373 -6.41 32.68 25.95
N ARG A 374 -5.31 32.40 26.65
CA ARG A 374 -4.61 33.43 27.41
C ARG A 374 -4.01 34.44 26.43
N ARG A 375 -4.60 35.63 26.35
CA ARG A 375 -3.91 36.76 25.72
C ARG A 375 -2.82 37.21 26.68
N ALA A 376 -1.58 37.31 26.19
CA ALA A 376 -0.54 38.03 26.91
C ALA A 376 -1.01 39.47 27.03
N ASP A 377 -1.37 39.88 28.24
CA ASP A 377 -1.95 41.19 28.48
C ASP A 377 -0.92 42.27 28.12
N ARG A 378 -1.31 43.16 27.20
CA ARG A 378 -0.64 44.42 26.95
C ARG A 378 -1.52 45.47 27.65
N SER A 379 -0.97 45.96 28.77
CA SER A 379 -1.32 47.18 29.53
C SER A 379 -2.32 47.09 30.69
N GLU A 380 -1.77 46.86 31.89
CA GLU A 380 -2.16 47.61 33.10
C GLU A 380 -0.91 48.16 33.79
N ARG A 381 -0.58 49.43 33.51
CA ARG A 381 0.13 50.32 34.43
C ARG A 381 -0.45 51.71 34.28
N VAL A 382 -1.51 51.99 35.02
CA VAL A 382 -1.86 53.36 35.42
C VAL A 382 -2.14 53.34 36.93
N THR A 383 -1.18 53.94 37.63
CA THR A 383 -1.27 54.70 38.89
C THR A 383 -1.75 54.06 40.20
N SER A 384 -0.86 54.26 41.19
CA SER A 384 -1.14 54.66 42.58
C SER A 384 -1.48 53.58 43.59
N VAL A 385 -0.48 53.25 44.42
CA VAL A 385 -0.67 53.10 45.87
C VAL A 385 0.57 53.66 46.57
N GLU A 386 0.35 54.74 47.32
CA GLU A 386 1.18 55.21 48.44
C GLU A 386 1.34 54.07 49.46
N ASP A 387 2.55 53.84 49.98
CA ASP A 387 2.73 53.55 51.42
C ASP A 387 4.22 53.61 51.81
N ARG A 388 4.64 54.64 52.56
CA ARG A 388 4.94 54.52 54.00
C ARG A 388 5.87 55.61 54.58
N PRO A 389 5.70 55.92 55.87
CA PRO A 389 6.35 57.04 56.55
C PRO A 389 7.65 56.68 57.31
N ALA A 390 8.22 57.73 57.92
CA ALA A 390 9.07 57.74 59.13
C ALA A 390 10.60 57.60 58.87
N VAL A 391 11.55 58.38 59.41
CA VAL A 391 11.69 59.30 60.57
C VAL A 391 12.95 60.19 60.32
N PRO A 392 13.05 61.45 60.78
CA PRO A 392 14.26 62.31 60.73
C PRO A 392 15.17 62.09 61.97
N PRO A 393 16.48 62.41 62.00
CA PRO A 393 17.00 63.79 62.16
C PRO A 393 18.41 63.96 61.50
N SER A 394 19.16 65.07 61.52
CA SER A 394 19.27 66.26 62.38
C SER A 394 19.72 67.46 61.56
#